data_AF-A0A4Q2DQ70-F1
#
_entry.id   AF-A0A4Q2DQ70-F1
#
_cell.length_a   1.000
_cell.length_b   1.000
_cell.length_c   1.000
_cell.angle_alpha   90.00
_cell.angle_beta   90.00
_cell.angle_gamma   90.00
#
_symmetry.space_group_name_H-M   'P 1'
#
loop_
_entity.id
_entity.type
_entity.pdbx_description
1 polymer ?
#
loop_
_entity_poly.entity_id
_entity_poly.type
_entity_poly.pdbx_seq_one_letter_code
_entity_poly.pdbx_strand_id
1 'polypeptide(L)' 'MCPGLTSAGGWLPPAEEALPAGTVVAVHAEGKEHAVGIGITKLDTEEMKRINKNVGVETIACLGDDLWSLKTL' A
#
# COMPACT_ATOMS: atom_id res chain seq x y z
N MET A 1 -5.83 -4.40 -2.46
CA MET A 1 -6.31 -4.78 -3.82
C MET A 1 -6.10 -3.61 -4.78
N CYS A 2 -5.76 -3.84 -6.04
CA CYS A 2 -5.50 -2.76 -7.02
C CYS A 2 -6.68 -1.77 -7.17
N PRO A 3 -7.96 -2.19 -7.22
CA PRO A 3 -9.10 -1.26 -7.31
C PRO A 3 -9.19 -0.19 -6.21
N GLY A 4 -8.69 -0.48 -5.00
CA GLY A 4 -8.67 0.53 -3.94
C GLY A 4 -7.66 1.64 -4.22
N LEU A 5 -6.50 1.26 -4.78
CA LEU A 5 -5.37 2.16 -5.07
C LEU A 5 -5.59 3.01 -6.33
N THR A 6 -6.51 2.60 -7.21
CA THR A 6 -6.86 3.26 -8.48
C THR A 6 -8.25 3.90 -8.45
N SER A 7 -8.92 3.90 -7.29
CA SER A 7 -10.21 4.56 -7.09
C SER A 7 -10.06 6.09 -7.07
N ALA A 8 -11.18 6.82 -7.03
CA ALA A 8 -11.15 8.29 -7.01
C ALA A 8 -10.40 8.89 -5.79
N GLY A 9 -10.39 8.19 -4.64
CA GLY A 9 -9.59 8.54 -3.47
C GLY A 9 -8.31 7.72 -3.32
N GLY A 10 -8.04 6.83 -4.26
CA GLY A 10 -6.82 6.03 -4.32
C GLY A 10 -5.67 6.84 -4.90
N TRP A 11 -4.45 6.52 -4.49
CA TRP A 11 -3.25 7.14 -5.03
C TRP A 11 -2.14 6.10 -5.24
N LEU A 12 -1.46 6.23 -6.37
CA LEU A 12 -0.24 5.52 -6.73
C LEU A 12 0.73 6.57 -7.30
N PRO A 13 2.06 6.38 -7.13
CA PRO A 13 3.06 7.32 -7.62
C PRO A 13 2.95 7.51 -9.14
N PRO A 14 3.39 8.65 -9.68
CA PRO A 14 3.46 8.88 -11.12
C PRO A 14 4.46 7.90 -11.78
N ALA A 15 4.41 7.77 -13.10
CA ALA A 15 5.18 6.74 -13.82
C ALA A 15 6.71 6.93 -13.66
N GLU A 16 7.16 8.16 -13.47
CA GLU A 16 8.56 8.52 -13.23
C GLU A 16 9.06 8.05 -11.86
N GLU A 17 8.15 7.78 -10.93
CA GLU A 17 8.40 7.30 -9.56
C GLU A 17 7.78 5.92 -9.34
N ALA A 18 7.57 5.15 -10.42
CA ALA A 18 6.95 3.84 -10.34
C ALA A 18 7.75 2.91 -9.42
N LEU A 19 7.04 2.19 -8.56
CA LEU A 19 7.66 1.24 -7.64
C LEU A 19 7.62 -0.16 -8.25
N PRO A 20 8.74 -0.90 -8.26
CA PRO A 20 8.74 -2.29 -8.69
C PRO A 20 8.02 -3.18 -7.67
N ALA A 21 7.61 -4.38 -8.10
CA ALA A 21 7.16 -5.43 -7.20
C ALA A 21 8.27 -5.79 -6.18
N GLY A 22 7.87 -6.15 -4.96
CA GLY A 22 8.79 -6.45 -3.85
C GLY A 22 9.24 -5.22 -3.05
N THR A 23 8.72 -4.03 -3.37
CA THR A 23 9.05 -2.79 -2.66
C THR A 23 8.28 -2.70 -1.35
N VAL A 24 8.97 -2.42 -0.24
CA VAL A 24 8.33 -2.11 1.04
C VAL A 24 7.72 -0.71 0.97
N VAL A 25 6.45 -0.58 1.34
CA VAL A 25 5.67 0.66 1.25
C VAL A 25 4.94 0.95 2.55
N ALA A 26 4.80 2.24 2.87
CA ALA A 26 3.87 2.72 3.86
C ALA A 26 2.50 2.92 3.20
N VAL A 27 1.44 2.44 3.85
CA VAL A 27 0.06 2.60 3.38
C VAL A 27 -0.56 3.78 4.10
N HIS A 28 -0.97 4.80 3.34
CA HIS A 28 -1.64 5.99 3.85
C HIS A 28 -3.14 5.94 3.53
N ALA A 29 -3.93 6.65 4.33
CA ALA A 29 -5.36 6.86 4.10
C ALA A 29 -5.64 8.36 3.95
N GLU A 30 -6.59 8.70 3.08
CA GLU A 30 -7.01 10.08 2.87
C GLU A 30 -7.42 10.75 4.20
N GLY A 31 -6.92 11.97 4.42
CA GLY A 31 -7.19 12.73 5.64
C GLY A 31 -6.48 12.22 6.90
N LYS A 32 -5.53 11.28 6.79
CA LYS A 32 -4.67 10.84 7.90
C LYS A 32 -3.23 11.28 7.68
N GLU A 33 -2.64 11.85 8.72
CA GLU A 33 -1.23 12.28 8.71
C GLU A 33 -0.27 11.08 8.74
N HIS A 34 -0.57 10.07 9.56
CA HIS A 34 0.30 8.92 9.75
C HIS A 34 -0.13 7.74 8.89
N ALA A 35 0.85 6.90 8.53
CA ALA A 35 0.60 5.63 7.85
C ALA A 35 -0.28 4.71 8.72
N VAL A 36 -1.20 4.00 8.08
CA VAL A 36 -2.13 3.05 8.73
C VAL A 36 -1.67 1.61 8.62
N GLY A 37 -0.60 1.35 7.87
CA GLY A 37 0.03 0.04 7.78
C GLY A 37 1.28 0.05 6.92
N ILE A 38 1.95 -1.10 6.90
CA ILE A 38 3.14 -1.39 6.11
C ILE A 38 2.82 -2.58 5.20
N GLY A 39 3.26 -2.51 3.95
CA GLY A 39 3.07 -3.59 2.99
C GLY A 39 4.24 -3.78 2.06
N ILE A 40 4.14 -4.82 1.22
CA ILE A 40 5.08 -5.10 0.13
C ILE A 40 4.28 -5.14 -1.17
N THR A 41 4.73 -4.42 -2.19
CA THR A 41 4.11 -4.45 -3.52
C THR A 41 4.20 -5.86 -4.12
N LYS A 42 3.11 -6.38 -4.66
CA LYS A 42 3.04 -7.67 -5.39
C LYS A 42 3.13 -7.50 -6.91
N LEU A 43 2.81 -6.30 -7.39
CA LEU A 43 2.90 -5.88 -8.79
C LEU A 43 3.70 -4.57 -8.83
N ASP A 44 4.20 -4.18 -10.00
CA ASP A 44 4.67 -2.80 -10.17
C ASP A 44 3.46 -1.83 -10.20
N THR A 45 3.68 -0.56 -9.84
CA THR A 45 2.59 0.40 -9.68
C THR A 45 1.90 0.77 -11.00
N GLU A 46 2.57 0.64 -12.15
CA GLU A 46 1.95 0.89 -13.46
C GLU A 46 1.07 -0.30 -13.87
N GLU A 47 1.48 -1.52 -13.55
CA GLU A 47 0.67 -2.70 -13.72
C GLU A 47 -0.57 -2.69 -12.83
N MET A 48 -0.47 -2.19 -11.59
CA MET A 48 -1.63 -1.98 -10.72
C MET A 48 -2.68 -1.07 -11.36
N LYS A 49 -2.24 0.05 -11.96
CA LYS A 49 -3.12 0.98 -12.70
C LYS A 49 -3.74 0.32 -13.93
N ARG A 50 -2.92 -0.37 -14.73
CA ARG A 50 -3.32 -0.96 -16.01
C ARG A 50 -4.29 -2.14 -15.85
N ILE A 51 -3.97 -3.08 -14.97
CA ILE A 51 -4.77 -4.30 -14.78
C ILE A 51 -5.99 -4.02 -13.92
N ASN A 52 -5.84 -3.18 -12.89
CA ASN A 52 -6.89 -2.82 -11.95
C ASN A 52 -7.64 -4.04 -11.35
N LYS A 53 -6.91 -5.12 -11.09
CA LYS A 53 -7.39 -6.36 -10.47
C LYS A 53 -6.27 -6.95 -9.60
N ASN A 54 -6.60 -7.96 -8.80
CA ASN A 54 -5.67 -8.69 -7.94
C ASN A 54 -5.12 -7.87 -6.75
N VAL A 55 -4.24 -8.51 -5.98
CA VAL A 55 -3.56 -7.93 -4.82
C VAL A 55 -2.39 -7.09 -5.33
N GLY A 56 -2.47 -5.76 -5.18
CA GLY A 56 -1.37 -4.85 -5.51
C GLY A 56 -0.33 -4.74 -4.40
N VAL A 57 -0.77 -4.73 -3.14
CA VAL A 57 0.10 -4.67 -1.95
C VAL A 57 -0.35 -5.74 -0.97
N GLU A 58 0.59 -6.57 -0.52
CA GLU A 58 0.42 -7.49 0.60
C GLU A 58 0.68 -6.73 1.91
N THR A 59 -0.24 -6.83 2.86
CA THR A 59 -0.11 -6.16 4.16
C THR A 59 0.76 -6.99 5.08
N ILE A 60 1.76 -6.37 5.70
CA ILE A 60 2.68 -7.01 6.65
C ILE A 60 2.31 -6.65 8.09
N ALA A 61 2.01 -5.37 8.34
CA ALA A 61 1.55 -4.88 9.63
C ALA A 61 0.52 -3.76 9.42
N CYS A 62 -0.42 -3.60 10.34
CA CYS A 62 -1.41 -2.53 10.31
C CYS A 62 -1.68 -1.95 11.70
N LEU A 63 -2.20 -0.73 11.70
CA LEU A 63 -2.57 -0.05 12.94
C LEU A 63 -3.61 -0.90 13.71
N GLY A 64 -3.25 -1.30 14.94
CA GLY A 64 -4.12 -2.09 15.81
C GLY A 64 -3.97 -3.59 15.70
N ASP A 65 -2.98 -4.10 14.95
CA ASP A 65 -2.62 -5.52 15.01
C ASP A 65 -1.86 -5.91 16.29
N ASP A 66 -1.48 -7.18 16.39
CA ASP A 66 -0.75 -7.72 17.54
C ASP A 66 0.63 -7.07 17.72
N LEU A 67 1.31 -6.73 16.61
CA LEU A 67 2.61 -6.06 16.65
C LEU A 67 2.48 -4.63 17.16
N TRP A 68 1.43 -3.91 16.75
CA TRP A 68 1.12 -2.57 17.24
C TRP A 68 0.84 -2.56 18.74
N SER A 69 0.22 -3.62 19.25
CA SER A 69 -0.12 -3.76 20.68
C SER A 69 1.13 -4.00 21.56
N LEU A 70 2.23 -4.46 20.97
CA LEU A 70 3.50 -4.67 21.65
C LEU A 70 4.22 -3.33 21.89
N LYS A 71 4.00 -2.74 23.07
CA LYS A 71 4.60 -1.44 23.44
C LYS A 71 6.03 -1.51 23.95
N THR A 72 6.49 -2.70 24.29
CA THR A 72 7.82 -2.98 24.84
C THR A 72 8.31 -4.31 24.27
N LEU A 73 9.59 -4.37 23.92
CA LEU A 73 10.26 -5.61 23.51
C LEU A 73 10.54 -6.52 24.71
#